data_AF-A0A0T6UMM9-F1
#
_entry.id   AF-A0A0T6UMM9-F1
#
_cell.length_a   1.000
_cell.length_b   1.000
_cell.length_c   1.000
_cell.angle_alpha   90.00
_cell.angle_beta   90.00
_cell.angle_gamma   90.00
#
_symmetry.space_group_name_H-M   'P 1'
#
loop_
_entity.id
_entity.type
_entity.pdbx_description
1 polymer ?
#
loop_
_entity_poly.entity_id
_entity_poly.type
_entity_poly.pdbx_seq_one_letter_code
_entity_poly.pdbx_strand_id
1 'polypeptide(L)'
;MKRILTPIAASCLLLLSPSHSSASPYSSLVVFGDSLSDAGQFPDADGPANATRRFTNRVGPTFQPGSGEIYGSTSPMLLGEMLGLGPQTPSTSSVYQSNGWADGNNWAVGGYRTDQIYDSIAAPGGSVAGTRTRDGYLVDLASRGLRLDPKALFYVNGGGNDFLQGTIFAQGAAASAGQLADGVLALQNAGARYILVSLLPDVGTTPAISGSPLAATVSEVGAQFNVELVKRLEGMSAQIIPLNVPQMFTEVLARADAFGLDSTQNLTGTCFDGCATVNPKWGINSPTPDPTKLVYNDSVHPTTAVQEIFADYMYSFLSAPWELSLLPEMAQGTLRAHQDQLRAELLADWSAWQAVGQWRTFVSASAQRLDFDRQAAGASGDGNGYNLNLGGSYRLNEDWRVGLAAGLYEQDLEAGRADSKYNLRSYMATAFAEFQRNRWWADLSASAGYLDYDDLKRKVKLGRVTDTEKGDTEGQLWAFSGRFGYDIAQPGDNWHLSPFISADYAKVEVDGYSEKGGSATALRVYDQERTSKRLGVGLQGRWQVAPATELFGEIAREREYEDDPGKVRMALTSLPTLDYQLQGYEPDDRIDRLSVGFRQKLAADLSLRGAYSLRKADDDKQQGVSLAVTLDW
;
A
#
# COMPACT_ATOMS: atom_id res chain seq x y z
N MET A 1 -20.91 44.93 -31.86
CA MET A 1 -19.71 45.55 -31.26
C MET A 1 -19.80 45.41 -29.75
N LYS A 2 -18.99 44.51 -29.15
CA LYS A 2 -17.98 44.78 -28.10
C LYS A 2 -18.58 45.25 -26.76
N ARG A 3 -18.68 44.35 -25.76
CA ARG A 3 -17.70 44.00 -24.70
C ARG A 3 -17.41 45.14 -23.72
N ILE A 4 -17.37 44.76 -22.42
CA ILE A 4 -16.60 45.26 -21.25
C ILE A 4 -17.56 45.18 -20.04
N LEU A 5 -17.30 44.62 -18.85
CA LEU A 5 -16.29 43.73 -18.22
C LEU A 5 -16.72 43.68 -16.72
N THR A 6 -16.87 42.50 -16.12
CA THR A 6 -16.65 42.27 -14.66
C THR A 6 -15.15 42.48 -14.34
N PRO A 7 -14.64 42.59 -13.07
CA PRO A 7 -15.16 42.02 -11.80
C PRO A 7 -14.94 42.88 -10.51
N ILE A 8 -15.55 42.48 -9.39
CA ILE A 8 -15.05 42.80 -8.03
C ILE A 8 -14.71 41.49 -7.34
N ALA A 9 -13.42 41.32 -7.10
CA ALA A 9 -12.82 40.31 -6.25
C ALA A 9 -12.76 40.84 -4.82
N ALA A 10 -13.29 40.07 -3.85
CA ALA A 10 -12.95 40.19 -2.43
C ALA A 10 -13.44 38.93 -1.69
N SER A 11 -12.81 37.80 -1.94
CA SER A 11 -12.85 36.61 -1.07
C SER A 11 -11.66 35.70 -1.40
N CYS A 12 -10.45 36.21 -1.13
CA CYS A 12 -9.25 35.39 -0.95
C CYS A 12 -8.57 35.90 0.31
N LEU A 13 -8.53 35.07 1.37
CA LEU A 13 -7.41 34.89 2.31
C LEU A 13 -7.90 34.18 3.57
N LEU A 14 -8.14 32.88 3.45
CA LEU A 14 -7.85 31.88 4.48
C LEU A 14 -7.47 30.59 3.73
N LEU A 15 -6.43 30.67 2.91
CA LEU A 15 -5.66 29.49 2.53
C LEU A 15 -4.76 29.17 3.72
N LEU A 16 -5.32 28.49 4.72
CA LEU A 16 -4.51 27.56 5.49
C LEU A 16 -4.12 26.49 4.49
N SER A 17 -2.90 26.57 3.96
CA SER A 17 -2.29 25.42 3.31
C SER A 17 -2.34 24.28 4.34
N PRO A 18 -3.07 23.18 4.09
CA PRO A 18 -2.80 21.99 4.87
C PRO A 18 -1.32 21.69 4.64
N SER A 19 -0.55 21.68 5.73
CA SER A 19 0.68 20.91 5.70
C SER A 19 0.22 19.50 5.37
N HIS A 20 0.40 19.06 4.12
CA HIS A 20 0.26 17.66 3.77
C HIS A 20 1.38 16.93 4.52
N SER A 21 1.16 16.68 5.81
CA SER A 21 1.71 15.52 6.46
C SER A 21 1.20 14.38 5.61
N SER A 22 2.06 13.73 4.82
CA SER A 22 1.74 12.42 4.29
C SER A 22 1.42 11.60 5.52
N ALA A 23 0.14 11.32 5.75
CA ALA A 23 -0.20 10.37 6.79
C ALA A 23 0.55 9.09 6.44
N SER A 24 1.19 8.50 7.43
CA SER A 24 1.86 7.21 7.34
C SER A 24 1.04 6.27 8.23
N PRO A 25 0.95 4.96 7.95
CA PRO A 25 0.28 4.03 8.87
C PRO A 25 1.01 3.99 10.23
N TYR A 26 2.27 4.41 10.22
CA TYR A 26 3.18 4.38 11.34
C TYR A 26 3.38 5.77 11.94
N SER A 27 3.49 5.85 13.26
CA SER A 27 3.73 7.12 13.96
C SER A 27 5.20 7.54 13.97
N SER A 28 6.11 6.56 13.91
CA SER A 28 7.56 6.74 13.90
C SER A 28 8.25 5.47 13.44
N LEU A 29 9.55 5.57 13.11
CA LEU A 29 10.44 4.44 12.91
C LEU A 29 11.45 4.39 14.07
N VAL A 30 11.50 3.25 14.76
CA VAL A 30 12.45 2.96 15.84
C VAL A 30 13.35 1.80 15.42
N VAL A 31 14.66 2.01 15.46
CA VAL A 31 15.63 1.08 14.88
C VAL A 31 16.56 0.54 15.94
N PHE A 32 16.79 -0.77 15.96
CA PHE A 32 17.78 -1.45 16.80
C PHE A 32 18.68 -2.31 15.94
N GLY A 33 19.92 -2.48 16.37
CA GLY A 33 20.86 -3.34 15.66
C GLY A 33 22.28 -2.86 15.74
N ASP A 34 23.02 -3.09 14.66
CA ASP A 34 24.45 -2.85 14.59
C ASP A 34 24.83 -1.76 13.56
N SER A 35 26.06 -1.84 13.05
CA SER A 35 26.61 -0.91 12.07
C SER A 35 25.83 -0.87 10.76
N LEU A 36 25.10 -1.93 10.38
CA LEU A 36 24.26 -1.93 9.19
C LEU A 36 23.12 -0.90 9.27
N SER A 37 22.79 -0.41 10.46
CA SER A 37 21.65 0.49 10.70
C SER A 37 21.97 1.75 11.46
N ASP A 38 23.17 1.87 12.01
CA ASP A 38 23.63 3.04 12.77
C ASP A 38 23.43 4.34 11.97
N ALA A 39 22.77 5.34 12.57
CA ALA A 39 22.50 6.64 11.96
C ALA A 39 23.54 7.73 12.30
N GLY A 40 24.52 7.45 13.16
CA GLY A 40 25.51 8.44 13.59
C GLY A 40 25.89 8.41 15.07
N GLN A 41 25.99 7.25 15.70
CA GLN A 41 26.24 7.18 17.15
C GLN A 41 27.63 7.72 17.53
N PHE A 42 28.63 7.48 16.69
CA PHE A 42 30.01 7.87 16.95
C PHE A 42 30.37 9.19 16.25
N PRO A 43 31.28 10.00 16.83
CA PRO A 43 31.90 11.10 16.12
C PRO A 43 32.62 10.62 14.86
N ASP A 44 32.53 11.40 13.79
CA ASP A 44 33.36 11.22 12.60
C ASP A 44 34.57 12.16 12.69
N ALA A 45 35.69 11.63 13.19
CA ALA A 45 36.91 12.41 13.43
C ALA A 45 37.51 12.99 12.14
N ASP A 46 37.26 12.35 11.00
CA ASP A 46 37.75 12.76 9.69
C ASP A 46 36.66 13.46 8.84
N GLY A 47 35.51 13.74 9.45
CA GLY A 47 34.42 14.48 8.82
C GLY A 47 34.49 15.99 9.09
N PRO A 48 33.54 16.76 8.55
CA PRO A 48 33.36 18.15 8.95
C PRO A 48 32.99 18.26 10.44
N ALA A 49 33.05 19.47 10.99
CA ALA A 49 32.68 19.72 12.39
C ALA A 49 31.27 19.17 12.70
N ASN A 50 31.14 18.49 13.84
CA ASN A 50 29.92 17.81 14.28
C ASN A 50 29.41 16.68 13.38
N ALA A 51 30.24 16.18 12.46
CA ALA A 51 29.90 14.99 11.71
C ALA A 51 29.86 13.74 12.60
N THR A 52 29.00 12.82 12.20
CA THR A 52 28.83 11.52 12.85
C THR A 52 29.11 10.40 11.87
N ARG A 53 29.68 9.31 12.37
CA ARG A 53 30.08 8.15 11.57
C ARG A 53 28.88 7.27 11.27
N ARG A 54 28.77 6.85 10.02
CA ARG A 54 27.92 5.74 9.56
C ARG A 54 28.79 4.74 8.80
N PHE A 55 28.39 3.48 8.77
CA PHE A 55 29.21 2.40 8.20
C PHE A 55 28.84 2.16 6.74
N THR A 56 29.20 3.13 5.89
CA THR A 56 29.08 3.08 4.43
C THR A 56 30.09 4.08 3.82
N ASN A 57 30.08 4.33 2.51
CA ASN A 57 30.97 5.33 1.90
C ASN A 57 30.57 6.77 2.25
N ARG A 58 31.51 7.71 2.14
CA ARG A 58 31.22 9.16 2.13
C ARG A 58 30.41 9.55 0.90
N VAL A 59 29.80 10.73 0.94
CA VAL A 59 28.92 11.23 -0.14
C VAL A 59 29.68 11.69 -1.39
N GLY A 60 31.00 11.86 -1.33
CA GLY A 60 31.80 12.31 -2.46
C GLY A 60 31.87 13.83 -2.61
N PRO A 61 32.62 14.32 -3.61
CA PRO A 61 33.13 13.57 -4.76
C PRO A 61 34.48 12.88 -4.53
N THR A 62 35.23 13.21 -3.48
CA THR A 62 36.56 12.61 -3.24
C THR A 62 36.49 11.31 -2.45
N PHE A 63 35.46 11.18 -1.60
CA PHE A 63 35.23 10.09 -0.66
C PHE A 63 36.30 9.96 0.44
N GLN A 64 37.31 10.82 0.43
CA GLN A 64 38.49 10.71 1.29
C GLN A 64 38.17 11.16 2.73
N PRO A 65 38.77 10.52 3.75
CA PRO A 65 38.83 11.08 5.10
C PRO A 65 39.48 12.48 5.08
N GLY A 66 38.95 13.40 5.87
CA GLY A 66 39.45 14.78 5.99
C GLY A 66 39.02 15.70 4.84
N SER A 67 38.23 15.22 3.87
CA SER A 67 37.74 16.02 2.73
C SER A 67 36.66 17.03 3.08
N GLY A 68 36.08 16.95 4.30
CA GLY A 68 34.90 17.71 4.69
C GLY A 68 33.58 17.09 4.23
N GLU A 69 33.61 15.92 3.60
CA GLU A 69 32.42 15.17 3.18
C GLU A 69 31.89 14.30 4.34
N ILE A 70 30.58 14.19 4.51
CA ILE A 70 29.99 13.29 5.52
C ILE A 70 29.82 11.86 4.96
N TYR A 71 29.61 10.89 5.85
CA TYR A 71 29.13 9.55 5.47
C TYR A 71 27.72 9.61 4.84
N GLY A 72 27.44 8.73 3.88
CA GLY A 72 26.11 8.58 3.30
C GLY A 72 25.08 7.98 4.27
N SER A 73 23.84 7.86 3.81
CA SER A 73 22.71 7.33 4.58
C SER A 73 22.71 5.80 4.63
N THR A 74 22.28 5.24 5.77
CA THR A 74 21.97 3.81 5.91
C THR A 74 20.51 3.55 5.51
N SER A 75 20.16 2.30 5.21
CA SER A 75 18.80 1.94 4.76
C SER A 75 17.68 2.41 5.68
N PRO A 76 17.78 2.34 7.03
CA PRO A 76 16.70 2.82 7.88
C PRO A 76 16.47 4.34 7.80
N MET A 77 17.52 5.11 7.52
CA MET A 77 17.38 6.55 7.29
C MET A 77 16.56 6.82 6.03
N LEU A 78 16.91 6.13 4.93
CA LEU A 78 16.20 6.23 3.65
C LEU A 78 14.75 5.73 3.78
N LEU A 79 14.52 4.65 4.52
CA LEU A 79 13.17 4.13 4.79
C LEU A 79 12.31 5.14 5.55
N GLY A 80 12.85 5.77 6.60
CA GLY A 80 12.15 6.80 7.35
C GLY A 80 11.72 7.98 6.47
N GLU A 81 12.59 8.40 5.55
CA GLU A 81 12.28 9.45 4.56
C GLU A 81 11.18 9.01 3.59
N MET A 82 11.27 7.79 3.04
CA MET A 82 10.25 7.25 2.12
C MET A 82 8.86 7.10 2.75
N LEU A 83 8.81 6.81 4.06
CA LEU A 83 7.58 6.69 4.82
C LEU A 83 7.06 8.04 5.36
N GLY A 84 7.78 9.14 5.18
CA GLY A 84 7.41 10.45 5.71
C GLY A 84 7.52 10.57 7.23
N LEU A 85 8.33 9.71 7.88
CA LEU A 85 8.46 9.63 9.35
C LEU A 85 9.54 10.57 9.93
N GLY A 86 10.11 11.43 9.07
CA GLY A 86 11.19 12.34 9.43
C GLY A 86 12.58 11.68 9.42
N PRO A 87 13.64 12.47 9.64
CA PRO A 87 15.01 11.98 9.59
C PRO A 87 15.29 11.04 10.77
N GLN A 88 15.98 9.94 10.48
CA GLN A 88 16.51 9.05 11.52
C GLN A 88 17.83 9.60 12.06
N THR A 89 17.87 9.87 13.36
CA THR A 89 19.05 10.38 14.08
C THR A 89 19.43 9.43 15.23
N PRO A 90 20.69 9.42 15.67
CA PRO A 90 21.17 8.54 16.73
C PRO A 90 20.53 8.83 18.09
N SER A 91 20.28 7.77 18.85
CA SER A 91 19.69 7.83 20.21
C SER A 91 20.68 8.20 21.33
N THR A 92 21.99 7.97 21.11
CA THR A 92 23.00 8.00 22.18
C THR A 92 24.32 8.63 21.70
N SER A 93 24.27 9.53 20.71
CA SER A 93 25.48 10.14 20.16
C SER A 93 26.10 11.20 21.08
N SER A 94 27.40 11.10 21.37
CA SER A 94 28.12 12.12 22.14
C SER A 94 28.18 13.48 21.40
N VAL A 95 28.17 13.46 20.07
CA VAL A 95 28.11 14.67 19.24
C VAL A 95 26.78 15.40 19.39
N TYR A 96 25.67 14.66 19.44
CA TYR A 96 24.35 15.25 19.65
C TYR A 96 24.26 15.90 21.03
N GLN A 97 24.75 15.20 22.06
CA GLN A 97 24.82 15.72 23.42
C GLN A 97 25.65 17.01 23.49
N SER A 98 26.85 17.03 22.89
CA SER A 98 27.74 18.20 22.96
C SER A 98 27.17 19.43 22.25
N ASN A 99 26.31 19.22 21.25
CA ASN A 99 25.66 20.29 20.48
C ASN A 99 24.26 20.65 21.00
N GLY A 100 23.76 19.98 22.05
CA GLY A 100 22.42 20.21 22.58
C GLY A 100 21.29 19.78 21.62
N TRP A 101 21.58 18.87 20.70
CA TRP A 101 20.58 18.32 19.78
C TRP A 101 19.77 17.22 20.45
N ALA A 102 18.51 17.09 20.04
CA ALA A 102 17.64 16.02 20.55
C ALA A 102 18.09 14.66 20.01
N ASP A 103 18.14 13.67 20.90
CA ASP A 103 18.36 12.28 20.52
C ASP A 103 17.22 11.77 19.63
N GLY A 104 17.57 10.88 18.70
CA GLY A 104 16.61 10.25 17.81
C GLY A 104 16.17 8.84 18.22
N ASN A 105 15.47 8.19 17.29
CA ASN A 105 14.90 6.86 17.47
C ASN A 105 15.73 5.74 16.82
N ASN A 106 16.96 6.04 16.38
CA ASN A 106 17.87 5.01 15.92
C ASN A 106 18.83 4.59 17.05
N TRP A 107 18.58 3.41 17.60
CA TRP A 107 19.31 2.73 18.68
C TRP A 107 20.29 1.69 18.17
N ALA A 108 20.44 1.54 16.85
CA ALA A 108 21.51 0.73 16.30
C ALA A 108 22.87 1.38 16.58
N VAL A 109 23.86 0.56 16.95
CA VAL A 109 25.21 1.02 17.29
C VAL A 109 26.24 0.11 16.62
N GLY A 110 27.14 0.72 15.87
CA GLY A 110 28.25 -0.01 15.26
C GLY A 110 29.05 -0.86 16.25
N GLY A 111 29.20 -2.14 15.95
CA GLY A 111 29.95 -3.11 16.76
C GLY A 111 29.10 -3.97 17.70
N TYR A 112 27.79 -3.71 17.81
CA TYR A 112 26.91 -4.49 18.67
C TYR A 112 26.74 -5.94 18.19
N ARG A 113 26.93 -6.87 19.12
CA ARG A 113 26.46 -8.25 19.02
C ARG A 113 24.99 -8.36 19.42
N THR A 114 24.38 -9.52 19.18
CA THR A 114 22.97 -9.80 19.52
C THR A 114 22.62 -9.54 20.99
N ASP A 115 23.53 -9.82 21.94
CA ASP A 115 23.34 -9.53 23.38
C ASP A 115 23.28 -8.03 23.67
N GLN A 116 24.13 -7.24 23.03
CA GLN A 116 24.15 -5.79 23.20
C GLN A 116 22.94 -5.11 22.53
N ILE A 117 22.44 -5.69 21.43
CA ILE A 117 21.19 -5.25 20.81
C ILE A 117 20.02 -5.46 21.77
N TYR A 118 19.93 -6.63 22.40
CA TYR A 118 18.95 -6.90 23.44
C TYR A 118 19.06 -5.90 24.62
N ASP A 119 20.28 -5.65 25.10
CA ASP A 119 20.51 -4.72 26.20
C ASP A 119 20.05 -3.30 25.83
N SER A 120 20.32 -2.85 24.62
CA SER A 120 19.89 -1.53 24.12
C SER A 120 18.37 -1.36 24.06
N ILE A 121 17.62 -2.47 24.08
CA ILE A 121 16.16 -2.49 24.15
C ILE A 121 15.71 -2.53 25.62
N ALA A 122 16.25 -3.45 26.41
CA ALA A 122 15.61 -3.90 27.66
C ALA A 122 16.42 -3.67 28.95
N ALA A 123 17.71 -3.32 28.86
CA ALA A 123 18.58 -3.24 30.03
C ALA A 123 18.82 -1.80 30.53
N PRO A 124 18.90 -1.57 31.85
CA PRO A 124 19.44 -0.34 32.42
C PRO A 124 20.89 -0.13 31.96
N GLY A 125 21.23 1.11 31.56
CA GLY A 125 22.52 1.42 30.93
C GLY A 125 22.83 0.66 29.63
N GLY A 126 21.82 0.03 29.01
CA GLY A 126 22.02 -0.89 27.88
C GLY A 126 22.35 -0.23 26.54
N SER A 127 22.13 1.09 26.38
CA SER A 127 22.56 1.81 25.18
C SER A 127 23.90 2.50 25.43
N VAL A 128 24.97 1.91 24.89
CA VAL A 128 26.37 2.32 25.05
C VAL A 128 26.98 2.66 23.69
N ALA A 129 27.29 3.93 23.46
CA ALA A 129 27.93 4.43 22.24
C ALA A 129 29.21 5.21 22.59
N GLY A 130 30.35 4.51 22.55
CA GLY A 130 31.65 5.08 22.90
C GLY A 130 31.68 5.48 24.38
N THR A 131 31.81 6.78 24.65
CA THR A 131 31.84 7.33 26.02
C THR A 131 30.46 7.71 26.55
N ARG A 132 29.41 7.69 25.72
CA ARG A 132 28.05 8.04 26.13
C ARG A 132 27.25 6.76 26.38
N THR A 133 26.55 6.74 27.51
CA THR A 133 25.66 5.65 27.91
C THR A 133 24.32 6.21 28.35
N ARG A 134 23.24 5.48 28.06
CA ARG A 134 21.89 5.69 28.59
C ARG A 134 21.17 4.36 28.78
N ASP A 135 20.05 4.39 29.48
CA ASP A 135 19.17 3.24 29.61
C ASP A 135 18.66 2.75 28.26
N GLY A 136 18.45 1.43 28.13
CA GLY A 136 17.83 0.85 26.95
C GLY A 136 16.41 1.40 26.73
N TYR A 137 15.93 1.34 25.50
CA TYR A 137 14.70 2.02 25.04
C TYR A 137 13.48 1.81 25.95
N LEU A 138 13.18 0.57 26.34
CA LEU A 138 12.02 0.26 27.17
C LEU A 138 12.20 0.78 28.61
N VAL A 139 13.42 0.76 29.12
CA VAL A 139 13.76 1.28 30.45
C VAL A 139 13.67 2.81 30.46
N ASP A 140 14.17 3.47 29.41
CA ASP A 140 14.09 4.91 29.23
C ASP A 140 12.64 5.41 29.07
N LEU A 141 11.79 4.66 28.37
CA LEU A 141 10.35 4.96 28.32
C LEU A 141 9.71 4.83 29.70
N ALA A 142 9.96 3.71 30.39
CA ALA A 142 9.39 3.46 31.71
C ALA A 142 9.83 4.50 32.75
N SER A 143 11.11 4.92 32.72
CA SER A 143 11.64 5.93 33.65
C SER A 143 10.99 7.31 33.45
N ARG A 144 10.50 7.59 32.24
CA ARG A 144 9.72 8.79 31.89
C ARG A 144 8.21 8.63 32.08
N GLY A 145 7.75 7.48 32.58
CA GLY A 145 6.33 7.16 32.71
C GLY A 145 5.61 6.99 31.37
N LEU A 146 6.36 6.76 30.29
CA LEU A 146 5.86 6.53 28.94
C LEU A 146 5.69 5.03 28.68
N ARG A 147 4.89 4.72 27.66
CA ARG A 147 4.76 3.37 27.11
C ARG A 147 5.22 3.38 25.66
N LEU A 148 5.59 2.20 25.17
CA LEU A 148 5.88 2.00 23.76
C LEU A 148 4.65 2.36 22.93
N ASP A 149 4.87 3.03 21.79
CA ASP A 149 3.80 3.37 20.86
C ASP A 149 3.43 2.17 19.96
N PRO A 150 2.22 1.60 20.09
CA PRO A 150 1.81 0.45 19.28
C PRO A 150 1.65 0.76 17.79
N LYS A 151 1.66 2.04 17.38
CA LYS A 151 1.66 2.47 15.98
C LYS A 151 3.07 2.72 15.41
N ALA A 152 4.13 2.61 16.21
CA ALA A 152 5.48 2.74 15.68
C ALA A 152 5.88 1.51 14.86
N LEU A 153 6.65 1.75 13.80
CA LEU A 153 7.35 0.70 13.05
C LEU A 153 8.70 0.45 13.72
N PHE A 154 8.95 -0.81 14.08
CA PHE A 154 10.24 -1.23 14.63
C PHE A 154 11.06 -1.91 13.55
N TYR A 155 12.37 -1.69 13.57
CA TYR A 155 13.32 -2.44 12.76
C TYR A 155 14.43 -3.01 13.62
N VAL A 156 14.69 -4.32 13.48
CA VAL A 156 15.72 -5.04 14.23
C VAL A 156 16.61 -5.82 13.26
N ASN A 157 17.92 -5.62 13.36
CA ASN A 157 18.92 -6.51 12.75
C ASN A 157 20.02 -6.85 13.75
N GLY A 158 20.87 -7.82 13.39
CA GLY A 158 22.03 -8.19 14.20
C GLY A 158 22.59 -9.56 13.86
N GLY A 159 23.71 -9.91 14.50
CA GLY A 159 24.40 -11.18 14.36
C GLY A 159 25.73 -11.10 13.63
N GLY A 160 25.99 -10.07 12.82
CA GLY A 160 27.26 -9.92 12.11
C GLY A 160 28.46 -9.81 13.06
N ASN A 161 28.33 -9.03 14.13
CA ASN A 161 29.40 -8.90 15.12
C ASN A 161 29.62 -10.16 15.96
N ASP A 162 28.62 -11.04 16.12
CA ASP A 162 28.79 -12.33 16.77
C ASP A 162 29.78 -13.21 15.99
N PHE A 163 29.79 -13.11 14.65
CA PHE A 163 30.82 -13.71 13.79
C PHE A 163 32.17 -13.01 13.95
N LEU A 164 32.22 -11.68 13.77
CA LEU A 164 33.46 -10.92 13.77
C LEU A 164 34.22 -11.02 15.10
N GLN A 165 33.51 -11.21 16.20
CA GLN A 165 34.07 -11.33 17.54
C GLN A 165 34.16 -12.79 18.03
N GLY A 166 33.85 -13.76 17.15
CA GLY A 166 33.95 -15.19 17.43
C GLY A 166 32.96 -15.76 18.44
N THR A 167 31.99 -14.95 18.89
CA THR A 167 30.98 -15.35 19.89
C THR A 167 30.09 -16.46 19.35
N ILE A 168 29.71 -16.39 18.07
CA ILE A 168 28.84 -17.40 17.46
C ILE A 168 29.51 -18.78 17.36
N PHE A 169 30.85 -18.83 17.23
CA PHE A 169 31.59 -20.09 17.21
C PHE A 169 31.80 -20.66 18.62
N ALA A 170 31.81 -19.79 19.64
CA ALA A 170 31.92 -20.21 21.03
C ALA A 170 30.57 -20.69 21.62
N GLN A 171 29.47 -20.02 21.26
CA GLN A 171 28.14 -20.25 21.85
C GLN A 171 27.17 -21.00 20.93
N GLY A 172 27.44 -21.03 19.63
CA GLY A 172 26.59 -21.64 18.61
C GLY A 172 25.57 -20.68 18.00
N ALA A 173 25.20 -20.94 16.74
CA ALA A 173 24.28 -20.10 15.98
C ALA A 173 22.90 -19.92 16.64
N ALA A 174 22.38 -20.98 17.27
CA ALA A 174 21.09 -20.97 17.97
C ALA A 174 21.07 -19.98 19.16
N ALA A 175 22.19 -19.82 19.86
CA ALA A 175 22.28 -18.91 21.01
C ALA A 175 22.21 -17.45 20.55
N SER A 176 23.03 -17.06 19.58
CA SER A 176 23.00 -15.70 18.99
C SER A 176 21.65 -15.39 18.33
N ALA A 177 21.08 -16.33 17.57
CA ALA A 177 19.76 -16.15 16.95
C ALA A 177 18.66 -16.00 18.01
N GLY A 178 18.72 -16.81 19.07
CA GLY A 178 17.82 -16.73 20.22
C GLY A 178 17.87 -15.38 20.92
N GLN A 179 19.07 -14.82 21.11
CA GLN A 179 19.28 -13.53 21.75
C GLN A 179 18.70 -12.38 20.92
N LEU A 180 18.87 -12.41 19.59
CA LEU A 180 18.23 -11.42 18.70
C LEU A 180 16.70 -11.52 18.78
N ALA A 181 16.17 -12.75 18.76
CA ALA A 181 14.74 -12.99 18.91
C ALA A 181 14.20 -12.56 20.28
N ASP A 182 14.99 -12.66 21.36
CA ASP A 182 14.61 -12.16 22.69
C ASP A 182 14.44 -10.64 22.70
N GLY A 183 15.22 -9.90 21.91
CA GLY A 183 15.03 -8.46 21.71
C GLY A 183 13.71 -8.13 21.02
N VAL A 184 13.38 -8.87 19.96
CA VAL A 184 12.08 -8.76 19.26
C VAL A 184 10.92 -9.10 20.20
N LEU A 185 11.05 -10.18 20.98
CA LEU A 185 10.05 -10.58 21.97
C LEU A 185 9.86 -9.53 23.07
N ALA A 186 10.93 -8.87 23.51
CA ALA A 186 10.85 -7.78 24.48
C ALA A 186 10.03 -6.60 23.94
N LEU A 187 10.24 -6.21 22.69
CA LEU A 187 9.44 -5.18 22.02
C LEU A 187 7.96 -5.59 21.92
N GLN A 188 7.69 -6.82 21.49
CA GLN A 188 6.32 -7.36 21.43
C GLN A 188 5.64 -7.32 22.80
N ASN A 189 6.31 -7.80 23.85
CA ASN A 189 5.78 -7.82 25.21
C ASN A 189 5.51 -6.42 25.75
N ALA A 190 6.24 -5.41 25.26
CA ALA A 190 6.00 -4.01 25.58
C ALA A 190 4.88 -3.35 24.73
N GLY A 191 4.33 -4.07 23.74
CA GLY A 191 3.19 -3.63 22.92
C GLY A 191 3.51 -3.31 21.47
N ALA A 192 4.73 -3.60 20.99
CA ALA A 192 5.09 -3.36 19.59
C ALA A 192 4.25 -4.26 18.67
N ARG A 193 3.67 -3.66 17.63
CA ARG A 193 2.80 -4.38 16.69
C ARG A 193 3.45 -4.70 15.36
N TYR A 194 4.33 -3.84 14.85
CA TYR A 194 4.93 -3.95 13.51
C TYR A 194 6.45 -3.99 13.64
N ILE A 195 7.08 -5.11 13.31
CA ILE A 195 8.51 -5.31 13.50
C ILE A 195 9.13 -5.91 12.24
N LEU A 196 9.92 -5.11 11.53
CA LEU A 196 10.82 -5.59 10.49
C LEU A 196 11.99 -6.30 11.15
N VAL A 197 12.29 -7.52 10.71
CA VAL A 197 13.42 -8.30 11.22
C VAL A 197 14.27 -8.79 10.06
N SER A 198 15.54 -8.41 10.05
CA SER A 198 16.49 -8.92 9.05
C SER A 198 16.96 -10.32 9.39
N LEU A 199 16.80 -11.24 8.43
CA LEU A 199 17.67 -12.41 8.40
C LEU A 199 19.11 -11.93 8.18
N LEU A 200 20.04 -12.63 8.81
CA LEU A 200 21.46 -12.35 8.71
C LEU A 200 21.92 -12.55 7.26
N PRO A 201 22.59 -11.57 6.63
CA PRO A 201 23.22 -11.75 5.32
C PRO A 201 24.21 -12.91 5.32
N ASP A 202 24.53 -13.46 4.14
CA ASP A 202 25.56 -14.49 4.02
C ASP A 202 26.96 -13.90 4.29
N VAL A 203 27.42 -14.03 5.54
CA VAL A 203 28.72 -13.54 6.00
C VAL A 203 29.88 -14.16 5.21
N GLY A 204 29.73 -15.39 4.70
CA GLY A 204 30.74 -16.07 3.89
C GLY A 204 31.01 -15.40 2.54
N THR A 205 30.10 -14.52 2.09
CA THR A 205 30.20 -13.76 0.84
C THR A 205 30.68 -12.32 1.03
N THR A 206 31.22 -11.99 2.22
CA THR A 206 31.79 -10.67 2.52
C THR A 206 33.29 -10.61 2.22
N PRO A 207 33.86 -9.45 1.87
CA PRO A 207 35.30 -9.32 1.61
C PRO A 207 36.19 -9.70 2.80
N ALA A 208 35.64 -9.75 4.02
CA ALA A 208 36.34 -10.22 5.21
C ALA A 208 36.79 -11.69 5.11
N ILE A 209 36.02 -12.54 4.41
CA ILE A 209 36.23 -14.00 4.43
C ILE A 209 36.10 -14.67 3.05
N SER A 210 35.48 -13.99 2.08
CA SER A 210 35.26 -14.51 0.72
C SER A 210 36.59 -14.93 0.08
N GLY A 211 36.57 -16.09 -0.58
CA GLY A 211 37.76 -16.69 -1.20
C GLY A 211 38.69 -17.43 -0.22
N SER A 212 38.44 -17.39 1.09
CA SER A 212 39.16 -18.21 2.06
C SER A 212 38.58 -19.63 2.17
N PRO A 213 39.34 -20.62 2.67
CA PRO A 213 38.83 -21.97 2.92
C PRO A 213 37.68 -22.05 3.93
N LEU A 214 37.49 -21.00 4.76
CA LEU A 214 36.47 -20.95 5.80
C LEU A 214 35.14 -20.35 5.31
N ALA A 215 35.09 -19.73 4.12
CA ALA A 215 33.91 -19.02 3.63
C ALA A 215 32.65 -19.89 3.65
N ALA A 216 32.73 -21.13 3.14
CA ALA A 216 31.59 -22.06 3.11
C ALA A 216 31.11 -22.46 4.52
N THR A 217 32.04 -22.66 5.48
CA THR A 217 31.68 -22.95 6.87
C THR A 217 30.98 -21.75 7.51
N VAL A 218 31.44 -20.54 7.23
CA VAL A 218 30.82 -19.31 7.73
C VAL A 218 29.42 -19.12 7.14
N SER A 219 29.23 -19.36 5.84
CA SER A 219 27.91 -19.35 5.20
C SER A 219 26.94 -20.36 5.85
N GLU A 220 27.40 -21.59 6.10
CA GLU A 220 26.59 -22.63 6.74
C GLU A 220 26.16 -22.22 8.16
N VAL A 221 27.06 -21.68 8.98
CA VAL A 221 26.72 -21.18 10.32
C VAL A 221 25.72 -20.02 10.25
N GLY A 222 25.85 -19.14 9.25
CA GLY A 222 24.89 -18.06 9.01
C GLY A 222 23.50 -18.56 8.60
N ALA A 223 23.45 -19.60 7.77
CA ALA A 223 22.20 -20.26 7.40
C ALA A 223 21.51 -20.89 8.62
N GLN A 224 22.28 -21.57 9.49
CA GLN A 224 21.76 -22.14 10.74
C GLN A 224 21.24 -21.06 11.70
N PHE A 225 21.90 -19.91 11.79
CA PHE A 225 21.41 -18.76 12.55
C PHE A 225 20.01 -18.33 12.04
N ASN A 226 19.85 -18.20 10.72
CA ASN A 226 18.57 -17.79 10.13
C ASN A 226 17.45 -18.81 10.34
N VAL A 227 17.75 -20.11 10.26
CA VAL A 227 16.78 -21.18 10.57
C VAL A 227 16.27 -21.06 12.01
N GLU A 228 17.17 -20.89 12.98
CA GLU A 228 16.77 -20.75 14.38
C GLU A 228 16.07 -19.41 14.67
N LEU A 229 16.47 -18.33 14.00
CA LEU A 229 15.79 -17.04 14.11
C LEU A 229 14.34 -17.13 13.62
N VAL A 230 14.12 -17.67 12.41
CA VAL A 230 12.77 -17.84 11.84
C VAL A 230 11.90 -18.69 12.76
N LYS A 231 12.41 -19.83 13.23
CA LYS A 231 11.70 -20.72 14.15
C LYS A 231 11.29 -20.03 15.46
N ARG A 232 12.11 -19.12 15.97
CA ARG A 232 11.79 -18.33 17.17
C ARG A 232 10.73 -17.26 16.88
N LEU A 233 10.77 -16.64 15.71
CA LEU A 233 9.82 -15.61 15.28
C LEU A 233 8.42 -16.17 14.99
N GLU A 234 8.30 -17.42 14.52
CA GLU A 234 7.00 -18.08 14.24
C GLU A 234 6.07 -18.16 15.46
N GLY A 235 6.62 -18.17 16.67
CA GLY A 235 5.85 -18.20 17.92
C GLY A 235 5.36 -16.83 18.41
N MET A 236 5.63 -15.75 17.67
CA MET A 236 5.32 -14.38 18.06
C MET A 236 3.96 -13.93 17.53
N SER A 237 3.26 -13.10 18.30
CA SER A 237 1.93 -12.56 17.95
C SER A 237 1.98 -11.16 17.32
N ALA A 238 3.13 -10.49 17.34
CA ALA A 238 3.38 -9.26 16.61
C ALA A 238 3.39 -9.53 15.10
N GLN A 239 3.14 -8.48 14.31
CA GLN A 239 3.27 -8.54 12.85
C GLN A 239 4.76 -8.47 12.52
N ILE A 240 5.40 -9.63 12.46
CA ILE A 240 6.81 -9.76 12.10
C ILE A 240 6.91 -9.73 10.57
N ILE A 241 7.59 -8.72 10.02
CA ILE A 241 7.88 -8.60 8.59
C ILE A 241 9.31 -9.09 8.36
N PRO A 242 9.54 -10.36 7.99
CA PRO A 242 10.88 -10.87 7.80
C PRO A 242 11.49 -10.36 6.49
N LEU A 243 12.74 -9.94 6.55
CA LEU A 243 13.51 -9.52 5.39
C LEU A 243 14.48 -10.64 5.03
N ASN A 244 14.25 -11.31 3.89
CA ASN A 244 15.10 -12.40 3.41
C ASN A 244 16.35 -11.82 2.71
N VAL A 245 17.22 -11.22 3.52
CA VAL A 245 18.42 -10.52 3.04
C VAL A 245 19.37 -11.42 2.24
N PRO A 246 19.65 -12.68 2.64
CA PRO A 246 20.50 -13.59 1.84
C PRO A 246 20.01 -13.79 0.42
N GLN A 247 18.69 -13.98 0.26
CA GLN A 247 18.10 -14.21 -1.04
C GLN A 247 18.11 -12.93 -1.88
N MET A 248 17.69 -11.80 -1.31
CA MET A 248 17.72 -10.50 -1.99
C MET A 248 19.12 -10.17 -2.50
N PHE A 249 20.14 -10.40 -1.66
CA PHE A 249 21.52 -10.14 -2.03
C PHE A 249 22.03 -11.06 -3.14
N THR A 250 21.65 -12.33 -3.10
CA THR A 250 21.96 -13.30 -4.17
C THR A 250 21.37 -12.84 -5.51
N GLU A 251 20.13 -12.35 -5.51
CA GLU A 251 19.45 -11.83 -6.70
C GLU A 251 20.10 -10.55 -7.25
N VAL A 252 20.53 -9.65 -6.36
CA VAL A 252 21.28 -8.44 -6.74
C VAL A 252 22.60 -8.80 -7.40
N LEU A 253 23.37 -9.74 -6.84
CA LEU A 253 24.64 -10.19 -7.41
C LEU A 253 24.43 -10.86 -8.77
N ALA A 254 23.39 -11.69 -8.92
CA ALA A 254 23.07 -12.36 -10.19
C ALA A 254 22.71 -11.38 -11.31
N ARG A 255 22.27 -10.16 -10.97
CA ARG A 255 21.88 -9.11 -11.93
C ARG A 255 22.65 -7.79 -11.69
N ALA A 256 23.90 -7.88 -11.28
CA ALA A 256 24.70 -6.74 -10.83
C ALA A 256 24.64 -5.52 -11.76
N ASP A 257 24.82 -5.71 -13.08
CA ASP A 257 24.80 -4.62 -14.05
C ASP A 257 23.45 -3.89 -14.13
N ALA A 258 22.33 -4.61 -13.93
CA ALA A 258 20.99 -4.00 -13.93
C ALA A 258 20.80 -3.06 -12.72
N PHE A 259 21.41 -3.41 -11.58
CA PHE A 259 21.45 -2.56 -10.39
C PHE A 259 22.50 -1.44 -10.49
N GLY A 260 23.30 -1.39 -11.57
CA GLY A 260 24.33 -0.39 -11.79
C GLY A 260 25.69 -0.72 -11.19
N LEU A 261 25.81 -1.89 -10.56
CA LEU A 261 27.06 -2.49 -10.08
C LEU A 261 27.88 -3.00 -11.27
N ASP A 262 29.20 -3.13 -11.14
CA ASP A 262 30.03 -3.63 -12.24
C ASP A 262 30.25 -5.15 -12.12
N SER A 263 29.48 -5.93 -12.88
CA SER A 263 29.55 -7.41 -12.86
C SER A 263 30.90 -7.97 -13.33
N THR A 264 31.74 -7.15 -13.98
CA THR A 264 33.09 -7.56 -14.40
C THR A 264 34.10 -7.57 -13.25
N GLN A 265 33.71 -7.06 -12.08
CA GLN A 265 34.54 -6.97 -10.89
C GLN A 265 34.18 -8.06 -9.87
N ASN A 266 35.12 -8.38 -8.96
CA ASN A 266 34.84 -9.29 -7.85
C ASN A 266 34.05 -8.55 -6.76
N LEU A 267 32.72 -8.61 -6.84
CA LEU A 267 31.80 -7.88 -5.96
C LEU A 267 31.69 -8.43 -4.53
N THR A 268 32.22 -9.62 -4.24
CA THR A 268 32.18 -10.23 -2.89
C THR A 268 33.54 -10.33 -2.22
N GLY A 269 34.63 -10.36 -2.99
CA GLY A 269 35.99 -10.42 -2.48
C GLY A 269 36.76 -9.10 -2.54
N THR A 270 36.15 -8.02 -3.05
CA THR A 270 36.75 -6.67 -3.04
C THR A 270 35.77 -5.64 -2.49
N CYS A 271 36.30 -4.51 -2.03
CA CYS A 271 35.54 -3.41 -1.46
C CYS A 271 35.95 -2.06 -2.05
N PHE A 272 35.20 -1.01 -1.70
CA PHE A 272 35.56 0.36 -2.03
C PHE A 272 36.78 0.88 -1.22
N ASP A 273 36.82 0.63 0.09
CA ASP A 273 37.87 1.07 1.02
C ASP A 273 37.98 0.13 2.24
N GLY A 274 39.11 0.09 2.95
CA GLY A 274 39.15 -0.51 4.30
C GLY A 274 38.99 -2.04 4.39
N CYS A 275 39.25 -2.79 3.33
CA CYS A 275 39.36 -4.26 3.36
C CYS A 275 40.74 -4.73 2.87
N ALA A 276 41.00 -6.05 2.98
CA ALA A 276 42.27 -6.65 2.56
C ALA A 276 42.55 -6.45 1.06
N THR A 277 41.51 -6.43 0.22
CA THR A 277 41.62 -6.25 -1.23
C THR A 277 40.70 -5.12 -1.70
N VAL A 278 41.20 -3.88 -1.65
CA VAL A 278 40.50 -2.72 -2.24
C VAL A 278 40.40 -2.91 -3.75
N ASN A 279 39.21 -2.65 -4.32
CA ASN A 279 38.96 -2.86 -5.74
C ASN A 279 39.88 -1.95 -6.60
N PRO A 280 40.64 -2.51 -7.55
CA PRO A 280 41.63 -1.75 -8.31
C PRO A 280 41.03 -0.74 -9.30
N LYS A 281 39.77 -0.95 -9.74
CA LYS A 281 39.10 -0.11 -10.73
C LYS A 281 38.24 0.98 -10.09
N TRP A 282 37.44 0.60 -9.10
CA TRP A 282 36.43 1.47 -8.48
C TRP A 282 36.73 1.87 -7.04
N GLY A 283 37.77 1.30 -6.42
CA GLY A 283 38.13 1.60 -5.03
C GLY A 283 38.56 3.05 -4.83
N ILE A 284 38.55 3.49 -3.58
CA ILE A 284 38.71 4.90 -3.17
C ILE A 284 39.97 5.59 -3.71
N ASN A 285 41.06 4.83 -3.90
CA ASN A 285 42.35 5.33 -4.40
C ASN A 285 42.60 4.97 -5.87
N SER A 286 41.59 4.49 -6.59
CA SER A 286 41.72 4.19 -8.02
C SER A 286 41.72 5.49 -8.86
N PRO A 287 42.07 5.42 -10.15
CA PRO A 287 41.92 6.56 -11.06
C PRO A 287 40.47 7.00 -11.30
N THR A 288 39.49 6.14 -10.99
CA THR A 288 38.06 6.36 -11.22
C THR A 288 37.26 5.84 -10.02
N PRO A 289 37.39 6.44 -8.82
CA PRO A 289 36.70 5.94 -7.63
C PRO A 289 35.19 6.10 -7.80
N ASP A 290 34.43 5.01 -7.64
CA ASP A 290 32.98 5.02 -7.75
C ASP A 290 32.37 3.93 -6.84
N PRO A 291 31.94 4.28 -5.62
CA PRO A 291 31.33 3.30 -4.72
C PRO A 291 29.99 2.77 -5.26
N THR A 292 29.34 3.46 -6.21
CA THR A 292 28.07 2.99 -6.80
C THR A 292 28.24 1.78 -7.71
N LYS A 293 29.49 1.41 -8.04
CA LYS A 293 29.84 0.23 -8.84
C LYS A 293 30.11 -1.01 -8.01
N LEU A 294 30.19 -0.88 -6.69
CA LEU A 294 30.58 -1.94 -5.78
C LEU A 294 29.48 -2.23 -4.77
N VAL A 295 29.50 -3.46 -4.27
CA VAL A 295 28.54 -3.93 -3.26
C VAL A 295 28.97 -3.52 -1.87
N TYR A 296 30.24 -3.75 -1.54
CA TYR A 296 30.78 -3.49 -0.22
C TYR A 296 31.61 -2.21 -0.19
N ASN A 297 31.31 -1.34 0.79
CA ASN A 297 32.14 -0.22 1.13
C ASN A 297 33.45 -0.72 1.75
N ASP A 298 33.36 -1.62 2.74
CA ASP A 298 34.52 -2.18 3.44
C ASP A 298 34.48 -3.71 3.52
N SER A 299 35.12 -4.31 4.54
CA SER A 299 35.18 -5.75 4.68
C SER A 299 33.80 -6.43 4.86
N VAL A 300 32.78 -5.69 5.31
CA VAL A 300 31.44 -6.25 5.59
C VAL A 300 30.28 -5.30 5.29
N HIS A 301 30.51 -3.98 5.31
CA HIS A 301 29.41 -3.01 5.19
C HIS A 301 29.11 -2.67 3.73
N PRO A 302 27.82 -2.51 3.37
CA PRO A 302 27.42 -2.15 2.02
C PRO A 302 27.74 -0.70 1.65
N THR A 303 27.92 -0.45 0.36
CA THR A 303 27.96 0.91 -0.21
C THR A 303 26.58 1.58 -0.13
N THR A 304 26.52 2.89 -0.30
CA THR A 304 25.26 3.64 -0.31
C THR A 304 24.30 3.15 -1.39
N ALA A 305 24.82 2.66 -2.53
CA ALA A 305 23.99 2.08 -3.59
C ALA A 305 23.26 0.81 -3.12
N VAL A 306 23.92 -0.04 -2.32
CA VAL A 306 23.27 -1.23 -1.74
C VAL A 306 22.36 -0.85 -0.57
N GLN A 307 22.70 0.20 0.19
CA GLN A 307 21.80 0.76 1.22
C GLN A 307 20.47 1.26 0.60
N GLU A 308 20.52 1.88 -0.58
CA GLU A 308 19.32 2.30 -1.33
C GLU A 308 18.48 1.09 -1.78
N ILE A 309 19.11 0.07 -2.36
CA ILE A 309 18.42 -1.17 -2.76
C ILE A 309 17.72 -1.82 -1.56
N PHE A 310 18.39 -1.88 -0.41
CA PHE A 310 17.83 -2.51 0.78
C PHE A 310 16.72 -1.68 1.42
N ALA A 311 16.79 -0.34 1.36
CA ALA A 311 15.69 0.51 1.81
C ALA A 311 14.44 0.33 0.95
N ASP A 312 14.61 0.29 -0.38
CA ASP A 312 13.54 0.00 -1.33
C ASP A 312 12.95 -1.41 -1.10
N TYR A 313 13.80 -2.40 -0.79
CA TYR A 313 13.36 -3.76 -0.42
C TYR A 313 12.47 -3.76 0.82
N MET A 314 12.88 -3.07 1.89
CA MET A 314 12.05 -2.91 3.11
C MET A 314 10.72 -2.21 2.79
N TYR A 315 10.76 -1.13 2.02
CA TYR A 315 9.57 -0.36 1.64
C TYR A 315 8.58 -1.21 0.82
N SER A 316 9.07 -2.09 -0.05
CA SER A 316 8.22 -2.91 -0.93
C SER A 316 7.20 -3.78 -0.19
N PHE A 317 7.54 -4.27 1.00
CA PHE A 317 6.65 -5.06 1.84
C PHE A 317 5.63 -4.18 2.56
N LEU A 318 6.07 -3.00 3.01
CA LEU A 318 5.20 -2.05 3.71
C LEU A 318 4.17 -1.42 2.78
N SER A 319 4.52 -1.22 1.50
CA SER A 319 3.65 -0.59 0.50
C SER A 319 2.77 -1.58 -0.27
N ALA A 320 3.10 -2.87 -0.31
CA ALA A 320 2.27 -3.90 -0.92
C ALA A 320 0.78 -3.86 -0.47
N PRO A 321 0.43 -3.81 0.83
CA PRO A 321 -0.97 -3.78 1.26
C PRO A 321 -1.72 -2.53 0.78
N TRP A 322 -1.02 -1.42 0.54
CA TRP A 322 -1.64 -0.16 0.11
C TRP A 322 -2.21 -0.24 -1.30
N GLU A 323 -1.64 -1.11 -2.14
CA GLU A 323 -2.12 -1.40 -3.48
C GLU A 323 -3.07 -2.62 -3.49
N LEU A 324 -2.68 -3.71 -2.80
CA LEU A 324 -3.44 -4.97 -2.81
C LEU A 324 -4.83 -4.86 -2.17
N SER A 325 -5.01 -3.93 -1.23
CA SER A 325 -6.31 -3.62 -0.64
C SER A 325 -7.25 -2.85 -1.57
N LEU A 326 -6.78 -2.37 -2.72
CA LEU A 326 -7.64 -1.78 -3.75
C LEU A 326 -8.34 -2.83 -4.62
N LEU A 327 -7.91 -4.11 -4.59
CA LEU A 327 -8.54 -5.16 -5.40
C LEU A 327 -10.05 -5.31 -5.07
N PRO A 328 -10.48 -5.40 -3.79
CA PRO A 328 -11.90 -5.40 -3.47
C PRO A 328 -12.61 -4.08 -3.82
N GLU A 329 -11.91 -2.95 -3.78
CA GLU A 329 -12.48 -1.64 -4.15
C GLU A 329 -12.70 -1.51 -5.67
N MET A 330 -11.88 -2.16 -6.51
CA MET A 330 -12.17 -2.28 -7.94
C MET A 330 -13.52 -2.97 -8.17
N ALA A 331 -13.81 -4.05 -7.44
CA ALA A 331 -15.06 -4.78 -7.52
C ALA A 331 -16.26 -4.01 -6.92
N GLN A 332 -16.05 -3.26 -5.83
CA GLN A 332 -17.06 -2.31 -5.34
C GLN A 332 -17.36 -1.24 -6.39
N GLY A 333 -16.32 -0.74 -7.08
CA GLY A 333 -16.44 0.19 -8.19
C GLY A 333 -17.31 -0.36 -9.32
N THR A 334 -16.99 -1.54 -9.85
CA THR A 334 -17.79 -2.17 -10.93
C THR A 334 -19.23 -2.45 -10.49
N LEU A 335 -19.44 -2.94 -9.25
CA LEU A 335 -20.77 -3.15 -8.68
C LEU A 335 -21.58 -1.84 -8.59
N ARG A 336 -20.99 -0.76 -8.09
CA ARG A 336 -21.65 0.55 -8.00
C ARG A 336 -22.03 1.08 -9.38
N ALA A 337 -21.15 0.91 -10.37
CA ALA A 337 -21.45 1.27 -11.75
C ALA A 337 -22.61 0.46 -12.33
N HIS A 338 -22.67 -0.85 -12.05
CA HIS A 338 -23.81 -1.70 -12.42
C HIS A 338 -25.13 -1.22 -11.82
N GLN A 339 -25.11 -0.85 -10.54
CA GLN A 339 -26.27 -0.30 -9.84
C GLN A 339 -26.66 1.09 -10.37
N ASP A 340 -25.70 1.94 -10.74
CA ASP A 340 -25.95 3.26 -11.33
C ASP A 340 -26.60 3.14 -12.72
N GLN A 341 -26.15 2.17 -13.52
CA GLN A 341 -26.74 1.92 -14.84
C GLN A 341 -28.14 1.34 -14.75
N LEU A 342 -28.35 0.35 -13.88
CA LEU A 342 -29.69 -0.17 -13.62
C LEU A 342 -30.61 0.97 -13.15
N ARG A 343 -30.18 1.79 -12.19
CA ARG A 343 -30.97 2.93 -11.71
C ARG A 343 -31.26 3.97 -12.79
N ALA A 344 -30.34 4.23 -13.71
CA ALA A 344 -30.62 5.11 -14.84
C ALA A 344 -31.78 4.57 -15.71
N GLU A 345 -31.84 3.25 -15.93
CA GLU A 345 -32.95 2.60 -16.63
C GLU A 345 -34.27 2.68 -15.83
N LEU A 346 -34.24 2.39 -14.53
CA LEU A 346 -35.42 2.48 -13.66
C LEU A 346 -35.96 3.91 -13.58
N LEU A 347 -35.07 4.91 -13.47
CA LEU A 347 -35.45 6.32 -13.43
C LEU A 347 -35.98 6.83 -14.78
N ALA A 348 -35.44 6.35 -15.90
CA ALA A 348 -35.98 6.61 -17.24
C ALA A 348 -37.35 5.94 -17.46
N ASP A 349 -37.66 4.89 -16.69
CA ASP A 349 -38.95 4.20 -16.70
C ASP A 349 -39.96 4.74 -15.68
N TRP A 350 -39.53 5.59 -14.75
CA TRP A 350 -40.35 6.08 -13.65
C TRP A 350 -41.62 6.78 -14.14
N SER A 351 -42.79 6.32 -13.65
CA SER A 351 -44.12 6.77 -14.11
C SER A 351 -44.40 6.57 -15.60
N ALA A 352 -43.62 5.74 -16.29
CA ALA A 352 -43.72 5.48 -17.73
C ALA A 352 -43.36 4.01 -18.08
N TRP A 353 -43.79 3.07 -17.24
CA TRP A 353 -43.65 1.63 -17.49
C TRP A 353 -44.35 1.17 -18.77
N GLN A 354 -43.95 0.01 -19.29
CA GLN A 354 -44.61 -0.70 -20.38
C GLN A 354 -46.04 -1.12 -20.01
N ALA A 355 -46.82 -1.66 -20.96
CA ALA A 355 -48.17 -2.12 -20.64
C ALA A 355 -48.14 -3.34 -19.68
N VAL A 356 -49.23 -3.54 -18.94
CA VAL A 356 -49.36 -4.73 -18.08
C VAL A 356 -49.26 -5.99 -18.94
N GLY A 357 -48.43 -6.94 -18.49
CA GLY A 357 -48.18 -8.18 -19.19
C GLY A 357 -47.14 -8.11 -20.31
N GLN A 358 -46.47 -6.96 -20.52
CA GLN A 358 -45.40 -6.80 -21.51
C GLN A 358 -44.00 -6.86 -20.90
N TRP A 359 -43.05 -7.23 -21.74
CA TRP A 359 -41.63 -7.13 -21.46
C TRP A 359 -41.08 -5.79 -21.93
N ARG A 360 -40.14 -5.25 -21.15
CA ARG A 360 -39.25 -4.15 -21.56
C ARG A 360 -37.83 -4.62 -21.37
N THR A 361 -37.04 -4.66 -22.45
CA THR A 361 -35.64 -5.07 -22.43
C THR A 361 -34.73 -3.91 -22.75
N PHE A 362 -33.50 -3.93 -22.22
CA PHE A 362 -32.48 -2.95 -22.52
C PHE A 362 -31.14 -3.64 -22.79
N VAL A 363 -30.32 -2.98 -23.60
CA VAL A 363 -28.89 -3.26 -23.75
C VAL A 363 -28.16 -1.93 -23.65
N SER A 364 -27.15 -1.85 -22.80
CA SER A 364 -26.35 -0.64 -22.60
C SER A 364 -24.86 -0.91 -22.65
N ALA A 365 -24.13 -0.05 -23.34
CA ALA A 365 -22.67 0.00 -23.30
C ALA A 365 -22.23 1.23 -22.50
N SER A 366 -21.13 1.13 -21.77
CA SER A 366 -20.63 2.25 -20.98
C SER A 366 -19.14 2.22 -20.74
N ALA A 367 -18.60 3.37 -20.35
CA ALA A 367 -17.24 3.53 -19.85
C ALA A 367 -17.29 4.11 -18.44
N GLN A 368 -16.33 3.73 -17.61
CA GLN A 368 -16.19 4.19 -16.24
C GLN A 368 -14.74 4.51 -15.91
N ARG A 369 -14.53 5.33 -14.88
CA ARG A 369 -13.21 5.68 -14.36
C ARG A 369 -13.23 5.60 -12.83
N LEU A 370 -12.22 4.95 -12.27
CA LEU A 370 -11.90 4.93 -10.85
C LEU A 370 -10.67 5.82 -10.62
N ASP A 371 -10.67 6.51 -9.50
CA ASP A 371 -9.63 7.46 -9.10
C ASP A 371 -9.60 7.47 -7.56
N PHE A 372 -8.48 7.01 -7.00
CA PHE A 372 -8.20 6.90 -5.58
C PHE A 372 -7.03 7.83 -5.25
N ASP A 373 -7.25 8.74 -4.31
CA ASP A 373 -6.22 9.62 -3.77
C ASP A 373 -5.35 8.84 -2.75
N ARG A 374 -4.15 9.36 -2.48
CA ARG A 374 -3.23 8.73 -1.53
C ARG A 374 -3.72 8.92 -0.09
N GLN A 375 -3.76 7.82 0.66
CA GLN A 375 -4.11 7.80 2.08
C GLN A 375 -2.90 7.47 2.97
N ALA A 376 -3.13 7.35 4.29
CA ALA A 376 -2.12 6.94 5.24
C ALA A 376 -1.54 5.55 4.92
N ALA A 377 -2.43 4.60 4.63
CA ALA A 377 -2.13 3.21 4.32
C ALA A 377 -2.75 2.77 2.99
N GLY A 378 -3.09 3.71 2.11
CA GLY A 378 -3.67 3.45 0.78
C GLY A 378 -2.86 4.12 -0.31
N ALA A 379 -2.58 3.38 -1.39
CA ALA A 379 -1.87 3.92 -2.54
C ALA A 379 -2.85 4.77 -3.36
N SER A 380 -2.35 5.84 -3.98
CA SER A 380 -3.11 6.47 -5.06
C SER A 380 -3.17 5.51 -6.24
N GLY A 381 -4.27 5.55 -6.99
CA GLY A 381 -4.39 4.80 -8.22
C GLY A 381 -5.58 5.25 -9.05
N ASP A 382 -5.47 5.09 -10.35
CA ASP A 382 -6.56 5.43 -11.27
C ASP A 382 -6.65 4.42 -12.41
N GLY A 383 -7.83 4.35 -13.01
CA GLY A 383 -8.05 3.34 -14.03
C GLY A 383 -9.37 3.51 -14.74
N ASN A 384 -9.42 3.04 -15.98
CA ASN A 384 -10.61 3.10 -16.81
C ASN A 384 -11.17 1.69 -16.99
N GLY A 385 -12.47 1.61 -17.18
CA GLY A 385 -13.16 0.36 -17.45
C GLY A 385 -14.26 0.55 -18.48
N TYR A 386 -14.65 -0.56 -19.09
CA TYR A 386 -15.76 -0.63 -20.02
C TYR A 386 -16.71 -1.72 -19.60
N ASN A 387 -17.99 -1.58 -19.94
CA ASN A 387 -18.96 -2.59 -19.61
C ASN A 387 -20.12 -2.67 -20.59
N LEU A 388 -20.73 -3.85 -20.60
CA LEU A 388 -21.94 -4.18 -21.32
C LEU A 388 -22.95 -4.69 -20.31
N ASN A 389 -24.13 -4.08 -20.30
CA ASN A 389 -25.26 -4.55 -19.50
C ASN A 389 -26.42 -4.88 -20.41
N LEU A 390 -27.17 -5.90 -20.00
CA LEU A 390 -28.44 -6.25 -20.60
C LEU A 390 -29.43 -6.58 -19.51
N GLY A 391 -30.70 -6.32 -19.76
CA GLY A 391 -31.73 -6.66 -18.79
C GLY A 391 -33.11 -6.64 -19.40
N GLY A 392 -34.05 -7.13 -18.60
CA GLY A 392 -35.44 -7.25 -18.96
C GLY A 392 -36.30 -7.12 -17.73
N SER A 393 -37.47 -6.52 -17.92
CA SER A 393 -38.47 -6.36 -16.88
C SER A 393 -39.84 -6.73 -17.40
N TYR A 394 -40.66 -7.28 -16.53
CA TYR A 394 -42.03 -7.68 -16.79
C TYR A 394 -42.95 -6.91 -15.85
N ARG A 395 -43.97 -6.25 -16.41
CA ARG A 395 -44.96 -5.52 -15.62
C ARG A 395 -46.08 -6.48 -15.21
N LEU A 396 -46.09 -6.86 -13.94
CA LEU A 396 -47.03 -7.84 -13.39
C LEU A 396 -48.46 -7.29 -13.32
N ASN A 397 -48.59 -6.03 -12.90
CA ASN A 397 -49.87 -5.33 -12.76
C ASN A 397 -49.62 -3.81 -12.73
N GLU A 398 -50.63 -3.04 -12.34
CA GLU A 398 -50.51 -1.58 -12.29
C GLU A 398 -49.44 -1.09 -11.31
N ASP A 399 -49.24 -1.82 -10.20
CA ASP A 399 -48.39 -1.39 -9.08
C ASP A 399 -47.00 -2.07 -9.05
N TRP A 400 -46.82 -3.21 -9.71
CA TRP A 400 -45.62 -4.05 -9.57
C TRP A 400 -44.94 -4.37 -10.90
N ARG A 401 -43.61 -4.28 -10.88
CA ARG A 401 -42.71 -4.67 -11.97
C ARG A 401 -41.54 -5.46 -11.40
N VAL A 402 -41.11 -6.50 -12.11
CA VAL A 402 -39.95 -7.33 -11.72
C VAL A 402 -39.03 -7.50 -12.90
N GLY A 403 -37.74 -7.73 -12.66
CA GLY A 403 -36.80 -7.91 -13.74
C GLY A 403 -35.49 -8.57 -13.34
N LEU A 404 -34.70 -8.85 -14.37
CA LEU A 404 -33.37 -9.39 -14.30
C LEU A 404 -32.44 -8.51 -15.13
N ALA A 405 -31.23 -8.29 -14.64
CA ALA A 405 -30.15 -7.64 -15.36
C ALA A 405 -28.88 -8.47 -15.23
N ALA A 406 -28.02 -8.39 -16.24
CA ALA A 406 -26.69 -8.97 -16.24
C ALA A 406 -25.69 -7.94 -16.76
N GLY A 407 -24.46 -8.01 -16.26
CA GLY A 407 -23.42 -7.05 -16.59
C GLY A 407 -22.06 -7.71 -16.72
N LEU A 408 -21.30 -7.29 -17.72
CA LEU A 408 -19.93 -7.70 -17.98
C LEU A 408 -19.05 -6.45 -17.89
N TYR A 409 -18.06 -6.47 -17.01
CA TYR A 409 -17.19 -5.34 -16.73
C TYR A 409 -15.74 -5.76 -16.91
N GLU A 410 -14.95 -4.90 -17.52
CA GLU A 410 -13.50 -4.95 -17.52
C GLU A 410 -12.99 -3.64 -16.91
N GLN A 411 -12.11 -3.73 -15.93
CA GLN A 411 -11.58 -2.60 -15.17
C GLN A 411 -10.08 -2.76 -14.99
N ASP A 412 -9.33 -1.80 -15.51
CA ASP A 412 -7.91 -1.65 -15.21
C ASP A 412 -7.71 -0.72 -14.00
N LEU A 413 -6.61 -0.89 -13.28
CA LEU A 413 -6.13 0.03 -12.25
C LEU A 413 -4.60 0.12 -12.33
N GLU A 414 -4.08 1.34 -12.45
CA GLU A 414 -2.67 1.66 -12.23
C GLU A 414 -2.51 2.28 -10.84
N ALA A 415 -1.68 1.69 -9.97
CA ALA A 415 -1.55 2.13 -8.57
C ALA A 415 -0.10 2.13 -8.07
N GLY A 416 0.14 2.94 -7.03
CA GLY A 416 1.42 2.98 -6.33
C GLY A 416 2.53 3.75 -7.05
N ARG A 417 3.73 3.76 -6.45
CA ARG A 417 4.88 4.60 -6.90
C ARG A 417 5.45 4.18 -8.26
N ALA A 418 5.25 2.93 -8.66
CA ALA A 418 5.83 2.34 -9.86
C ALA A 418 4.78 2.02 -10.94
N ASP A 419 3.53 2.47 -10.76
CA ASP A 419 2.38 2.20 -11.64
C ASP A 419 2.14 0.68 -11.80
N SER A 420 2.01 -0.03 -10.68
CA SER A 420 1.55 -1.42 -10.65
C SER A 420 0.24 -1.54 -11.40
N LYS A 421 0.02 -2.66 -12.11
CA LYS A 421 -1.15 -2.84 -12.98
C LYS A 421 -2.00 -3.97 -12.47
N TYR A 422 -3.29 -3.73 -12.31
CA TYR A 422 -4.27 -4.72 -11.87
C TYR A 422 -5.45 -4.71 -12.83
N ASN A 423 -5.80 -5.88 -13.37
CA ASN A 423 -7.00 -6.05 -14.20
C ASN A 423 -8.06 -6.83 -13.42
N LEU A 424 -9.32 -6.45 -13.62
CA LEU A 424 -10.49 -7.16 -13.11
C LEU A 424 -11.52 -7.32 -14.23
N ARG A 425 -11.98 -8.56 -14.43
CA ARG A 425 -13.24 -8.85 -15.11
C ARG A 425 -14.31 -9.23 -14.10
N SER A 426 -15.45 -8.55 -14.15
CA SER A 426 -16.58 -8.79 -13.26
C SER A 426 -17.83 -9.21 -14.03
N TYR A 427 -18.43 -10.32 -13.61
CA TYR A 427 -19.61 -10.92 -14.20
C TYR A 427 -20.74 -10.87 -13.19
N MET A 428 -21.73 -10.01 -13.41
CA MET A 428 -22.79 -9.75 -12.42
C MET A 428 -24.16 -10.12 -12.96
N ALA A 429 -25.01 -10.61 -12.06
CA ALA A 429 -26.44 -10.82 -12.28
C ALA A 429 -27.22 -10.16 -11.14
N THR A 430 -28.30 -9.46 -11.50
CA THR A 430 -29.15 -8.73 -10.56
C THR A 430 -30.61 -9.09 -10.80
N ALA A 431 -31.31 -9.48 -9.74
CA ALA A 431 -32.77 -9.54 -9.73
C ALA A 431 -33.33 -8.30 -9.04
N PHE A 432 -34.37 -7.71 -9.61
CA PHE A 432 -34.97 -6.50 -9.05
C PHE A 432 -36.50 -6.52 -9.08
N ALA A 433 -37.10 -5.73 -8.20
CA ALA A 433 -38.52 -5.46 -8.13
C ALA A 433 -38.75 -3.96 -7.90
N GLU A 434 -39.71 -3.40 -8.61
CA GLU A 434 -40.19 -2.05 -8.41
C GLU A 434 -41.67 -2.07 -8.01
N PHE A 435 -42.02 -1.18 -7.10
CA PHE A 435 -43.39 -0.89 -6.70
C PHE A 435 -43.66 0.58 -6.97
N GLN A 436 -44.79 0.91 -7.61
CA GLN A 436 -45.23 2.28 -7.83
C GLN A 436 -46.74 2.35 -7.66
N ARG A 437 -47.23 3.07 -6.64
CA ARG A 437 -48.67 3.26 -6.42
C ARG A 437 -49.00 4.65 -5.92
N ASN A 438 -49.92 5.31 -6.63
CA ASN A 438 -50.26 6.72 -6.44
C ASN A 438 -49.00 7.60 -6.59
N ARG A 439 -48.37 7.94 -5.47
CA ARG A 439 -47.18 8.79 -5.38
C ARG A 439 -46.03 8.08 -4.66
N TRP A 440 -46.26 6.88 -4.14
CA TRP A 440 -45.22 6.10 -3.46
C TRP A 440 -44.52 5.21 -4.46
N TRP A 441 -43.20 5.08 -4.32
CA TRP A 441 -42.42 4.11 -5.07
C TRP A 441 -41.34 3.46 -4.21
N ALA A 442 -40.95 2.25 -4.59
CA ALA A 442 -39.87 1.53 -3.96
C ALA A 442 -39.12 0.67 -5.00
N ASP A 443 -37.81 0.59 -4.85
CA ASP A 443 -36.95 -0.29 -5.64
C ASP A 443 -36.25 -1.26 -4.68
N LEU A 444 -36.20 -2.53 -5.04
CA LEU A 444 -35.43 -3.56 -4.34
C LEU A 444 -34.61 -4.33 -5.36
N SER A 445 -33.32 -4.56 -5.08
CA SER A 445 -32.47 -5.38 -5.92
C SER A 445 -31.51 -6.26 -5.12
N ALA A 446 -31.24 -7.45 -5.65
CA ALA A 446 -30.24 -8.38 -5.16
C ALA A 446 -29.28 -8.71 -6.29
N SER A 447 -27.98 -8.49 -6.07
CA SER A 447 -26.92 -8.73 -7.04
C SER A 447 -25.99 -9.82 -6.53
N ALA A 448 -25.48 -10.63 -7.45
CA ALA A 448 -24.38 -11.56 -7.21
C ALA A 448 -23.41 -11.50 -8.40
N GLY A 449 -22.14 -11.77 -8.16
CA GLY A 449 -21.15 -11.75 -9.23
C GLY A 449 -19.90 -12.57 -8.95
N TYR A 450 -19.27 -12.97 -10.05
CA TYR A 450 -17.96 -13.62 -10.08
C TYR A 450 -16.91 -12.61 -10.55
N LEU A 451 -15.72 -12.68 -9.96
CA LEU A 451 -14.60 -11.77 -10.17
C LEU A 451 -13.40 -12.58 -10.66
N ASP A 452 -12.84 -12.18 -11.78
CA ASP A 452 -11.64 -12.77 -12.39
C ASP A 452 -10.56 -11.70 -12.47
N TYR A 453 -9.55 -11.82 -11.61
CA TYR A 453 -8.37 -10.96 -11.61
C TYR A 453 -7.26 -11.69 -12.38
N ASP A 454 -7.34 -11.65 -13.72
CA ASP A 454 -6.51 -12.48 -14.61
C ASP A 454 -5.06 -11.99 -14.77
N ASP A 455 -4.77 -10.74 -14.41
CA ASP A 455 -3.45 -10.12 -14.56
C ASP A 455 -3.16 -9.12 -13.43
N LEU A 456 -2.58 -9.62 -12.33
CA LEU A 456 -2.07 -8.80 -11.22
C LEU A 456 -0.56 -8.62 -11.39
N LYS A 457 -0.10 -7.38 -11.57
CA LYS A 457 1.30 -7.02 -11.79
C LYS A 457 1.75 -5.94 -10.80
N ARG A 458 2.17 -6.38 -9.62
CA ARG A 458 2.75 -5.50 -8.60
C ARG A 458 4.19 -5.16 -8.99
N LYS A 459 4.47 -3.88 -9.21
CA LYS A 459 5.80 -3.42 -9.57
C LYS A 459 6.57 -2.98 -8.33
N VAL A 460 7.79 -3.49 -8.20
CA VAL A 460 8.65 -3.23 -7.05
C VAL A 460 9.89 -2.49 -7.52
N LYS A 461 10.03 -1.24 -7.08
CA LYS A 461 11.28 -0.50 -7.28
C LYS A 461 12.32 -1.04 -6.31
N LEU A 462 13.49 -1.41 -6.82
CA LEU A 462 14.67 -1.85 -6.07
C LEU A 462 15.91 -1.13 -6.62
N GLY A 463 16.29 -0.01 -6.01
CA GLY A 463 17.35 0.86 -6.49
C GLY A 463 17.08 1.35 -7.92
N ARG A 464 17.89 0.86 -8.88
CA ARG A 464 17.79 1.22 -10.30
C ARG A 464 16.87 0.30 -11.11
N VAL A 465 16.44 -0.83 -10.52
CA VAL A 465 15.58 -1.81 -11.19
C VAL A 465 14.13 -1.61 -10.75
N THR A 466 13.19 -1.92 -11.64
CA THR A 466 11.79 -2.13 -11.28
C THR A 466 11.43 -3.55 -11.67
N ASP A 467 11.29 -4.40 -10.66
CA ASP A 467 10.82 -5.76 -10.83
C ASP A 467 9.29 -5.80 -10.88
N THR A 468 8.74 -6.91 -11.38
CA THR A 468 7.29 -7.10 -11.45
C THR A 468 6.95 -8.48 -10.92
N GLU A 469 6.30 -8.50 -9.77
CA GLU A 469 5.70 -9.69 -9.22
C GLU A 469 4.32 -9.89 -9.83
N LYS A 470 4.02 -11.12 -10.24
CA LYS A 470 2.84 -11.43 -11.04
C LYS A 470 1.95 -12.45 -10.35
N GLY A 471 0.65 -12.23 -10.35
CA GLY A 471 -0.34 -13.18 -9.86
C GLY A 471 -1.61 -13.13 -10.68
N ASP A 472 -2.50 -14.05 -10.35
CA ASP A 472 -3.89 -14.07 -10.78
C ASP A 472 -4.70 -14.63 -9.62
N THR A 473 -5.95 -14.19 -9.49
CA THR A 473 -6.87 -14.70 -8.47
C THR A 473 -8.32 -14.56 -8.90
N GLU A 474 -9.20 -15.18 -8.14
CA GLU A 474 -10.65 -15.13 -8.37
C GLU A 474 -11.33 -14.47 -7.17
N GLY A 475 -12.63 -14.26 -7.26
CA GLY A 475 -13.43 -13.75 -6.17
C GLY A 475 -14.91 -13.77 -6.47
N GLN A 476 -15.68 -13.32 -5.49
CA GLN A 476 -17.13 -13.24 -5.60
C GLN A 476 -17.66 -12.01 -4.87
N LEU A 477 -18.84 -11.56 -5.29
CA LEU A 477 -19.57 -10.51 -4.60
C LEU A 477 -21.06 -10.81 -4.51
N TRP A 478 -21.70 -10.22 -3.53
CA TRP A 478 -23.15 -10.12 -3.45
C TRP A 478 -23.58 -8.83 -2.78
N ALA A 479 -24.75 -8.34 -3.17
CA ALA A 479 -25.26 -7.08 -2.67
C ALA A 479 -26.79 -7.05 -2.61
N PHE A 480 -27.31 -6.25 -1.69
CA PHE A 480 -28.71 -5.89 -1.60
C PHE A 480 -28.84 -4.37 -1.55
N SER A 481 -29.74 -3.83 -2.36
CA SER A 481 -30.04 -2.40 -2.38
C SER A 481 -31.54 -2.20 -2.28
N GLY A 482 -31.95 -1.24 -1.46
CA GLY A 482 -33.34 -0.86 -1.28
C GLY A 482 -33.51 0.65 -1.28
N ARG A 483 -34.55 1.13 -1.96
CA ARG A 483 -34.88 2.56 -2.06
C ARG A 483 -36.36 2.76 -1.88
N PHE A 484 -36.72 3.88 -1.25
CA PHE A 484 -38.12 4.24 -1.03
C PHE A 484 -38.29 5.75 -1.15
N GLY A 485 -39.29 6.19 -1.90
CA GLY A 485 -39.53 7.61 -2.13
C GLY A 485 -41.00 7.96 -2.33
N TYR A 486 -41.25 9.26 -2.32
CA TYR A 486 -42.57 9.86 -2.51
C TYR A 486 -42.52 10.95 -3.56
N ASP A 487 -43.32 10.84 -4.62
CA ASP A 487 -43.39 11.82 -5.70
C ASP A 487 -44.17 13.06 -5.24
N ILE A 488 -43.60 14.24 -5.45
CA ILE A 488 -44.18 15.54 -5.10
C ILE A 488 -45.19 15.98 -6.19
N ALA A 489 -45.03 15.52 -7.43
CA ALA A 489 -45.91 15.85 -8.54
C ALA A 489 -47.32 15.26 -8.37
N GLN A 490 -48.30 15.88 -9.03
CA GLN A 490 -49.64 15.31 -9.16
C GLN A 490 -49.70 14.29 -10.30
N PRO A 491 -50.60 13.30 -10.24
CA PRO A 491 -50.78 12.37 -11.34
C PRO A 491 -51.08 13.09 -12.65
N GLY A 492 -50.25 12.85 -13.68
CA GLY A 492 -50.40 13.45 -15.01
C GLY A 492 -49.54 14.69 -15.28
N ASP A 493 -48.78 15.17 -14.29
CA ASP A 493 -47.80 16.23 -14.52
C ASP A 493 -46.68 15.76 -15.47
N ASN A 494 -46.13 16.69 -16.26
CA ASN A 494 -45.01 16.43 -17.15
C ASN A 494 -43.64 16.48 -16.44
N TRP A 495 -43.64 16.73 -15.14
CA TRP A 495 -42.48 16.74 -14.27
C TRP A 495 -42.77 15.87 -13.04
N HIS A 496 -41.73 15.24 -12.52
CA HIS A 496 -41.77 14.43 -11.30
C HIS A 496 -40.57 14.78 -10.45
N LEU A 497 -40.75 14.82 -9.14
CA LEU A 497 -39.69 15.13 -8.19
C LEU A 497 -39.94 14.37 -6.90
N SER A 498 -38.99 13.54 -6.48
CA SER A 498 -39.18 12.66 -5.35
C SER A 498 -37.96 12.63 -4.42
N PRO A 499 -38.09 13.07 -3.16
CA PRO A 499 -37.14 12.71 -2.13
C PRO A 499 -37.22 11.20 -1.86
N PHE A 500 -36.06 10.60 -1.59
CA PHE A 500 -35.95 9.19 -1.24
C PHE A 500 -34.93 8.94 -0.14
N ILE A 501 -35.07 7.77 0.48
CA ILE A 501 -34.05 7.16 1.33
C ILE A 501 -33.55 5.87 0.66
N SER A 502 -32.30 5.50 0.93
CA SER A 502 -31.71 4.25 0.45
C SER A 502 -30.98 3.51 1.55
N ALA A 503 -30.90 2.19 1.39
CA ALA A 503 -30.08 1.30 2.19
C ALA A 503 -29.37 0.30 1.27
N ASP A 504 -28.07 0.16 1.44
CA ASP A 504 -27.22 -0.69 0.61
C ASP A 504 -26.34 -1.56 1.50
N TYR A 505 -26.24 -2.83 1.15
CA TYR A 505 -25.29 -3.79 1.69
C TYR A 505 -24.55 -4.42 0.52
N ALA A 506 -23.23 -4.49 0.58
CA ALA A 506 -22.42 -5.21 -0.38
C ALA A 506 -21.27 -5.94 0.32
N LYS A 507 -21.00 -7.18 -0.09
CA LYS A 507 -19.86 -7.95 0.35
C LYS A 507 -19.06 -8.38 -0.87
N VAL A 508 -17.76 -8.12 -0.85
CA VAL A 508 -16.78 -8.55 -1.85
C VAL A 508 -15.76 -9.43 -1.14
N GLU A 509 -15.49 -10.58 -1.73
CA GLU A 509 -14.46 -11.53 -1.31
C GLU A 509 -13.50 -11.74 -2.49
N VAL A 510 -12.20 -11.59 -2.25
CA VAL A 510 -11.13 -11.86 -3.23
C VAL A 510 -10.26 -12.96 -2.65
N ASP A 511 -10.09 -14.04 -3.40
CA ASP A 511 -9.36 -15.22 -2.94
C ASP A 511 -7.87 -14.90 -2.80
N GLY A 512 -7.22 -15.54 -1.83
CA GLY A 512 -5.78 -15.47 -1.65
C GLY A 512 -5.04 -16.16 -2.81
N TYR A 513 -3.88 -15.62 -3.16
CA TYR A 513 -3.04 -16.12 -4.23
C TYR A 513 -1.55 -16.06 -3.85
N SER A 514 -0.69 -16.66 -4.67
CA SER A 514 0.76 -16.50 -4.53
C SER A 514 1.32 -15.88 -5.80
N GLU A 515 2.11 -14.83 -5.63
CA GLU A 515 2.87 -14.27 -6.74
C GLU A 515 3.83 -15.34 -7.29
N LYS A 516 3.95 -15.37 -8.62
CA LYS A 516 4.67 -16.39 -9.37
C LYS A 516 6.17 -16.26 -9.16
N GLY A 517 6.84 -17.41 -9.15
CA GLY A 517 8.28 -17.48 -8.96
C GLY A 517 8.62 -17.65 -7.48
N GLY A 518 9.79 -17.17 -7.09
CA GLY A 518 10.26 -17.25 -5.73
C GLY A 518 11.38 -16.25 -5.52
N SER A 519 11.16 -15.01 -5.95
CA SER A 519 12.07 -13.89 -5.70
C SER A 519 12.06 -13.51 -4.22
N ALA A 520 13.01 -12.69 -3.77
CA ALA A 520 13.04 -12.20 -2.40
C ALA A 520 11.86 -11.26 -2.08
N THR A 521 11.19 -10.72 -3.10
CA THR A 521 10.07 -9.77 -3.02
C THR A 521 8.70 -10.39 -3.29
N ALA A 522 8.64 -11.65 -3.73
CA ALA A 522 7.39 -12.34 -4.02
C ALA A 522 6.59 -12.63 -2.74
N LEU A 523 5.28 -12.35 -2.81
CA LEU A 523 4.34 -12.48 -1.71
C LEU A 523 3.30 -13.57 -1.97
N ARG A 524 2.94 -14.27 -0.89
CA ARG A 524 1.67 -14.96 -0.76
C ARG A 524 0.68 -14.01 -0.09
N VAL A 525 -0.42 -13.74 -0.77
CA VAL A 525 -1.52 -12.89 -0.29
C VAL A 525 -2.66 -13.81 0.16
N TYR A 526 -3.22 -13.57 1.34
CA TYR A 526 -4.36 -14.34 1.84
C TYR A 526 -5.68 -13.68 1.41
N ASP A 527 -6.79 -14.41 1.58
CA ASP A 527 -8.13 -13.95 1.25
C ASP A 527 -8.42 -12.56 1.82
N GLN A 528 -9.05 -11.72 1.01
CA GLN A 528 -9.44 -10.36 1.34
C GLN A 528 -10.96 -10.24 1.33
N GLU A 529 -11.51 -9.58 2.35
CA GLU A 529 -12.95 -9.34 2.47
C GLU A 529 -13.21 -7.84 2.64
N ARG A 530 -14.17 -7.32 1.88
CA ARG A 530 -14.67 -5.94 1.98
C ARG A 530 -16.19 -5.93 2.06
N THR A 531 -16.71 -5.57 3.23
CA THR A 531 -18.15 -5.35 3.44
C THR A 531 -18.45 -3.85 3.48
N SER A 532 -19.46 -3.40 2.75
CA SER A 532 -19.97 -2.00 2.71
C SER A 532 -21.41 -1.97 3.18
N LYS A 533 -21.74 -1.05 4.09
CA LYS A 533 -23.08 -0.80 4.61
C LYS A 533 -23.37 0.69 4.50
N ARG A 534 -24.30 1.07 3.64
CA ARG A 534 -24.59 2.47 3.36
C ARG A 534 -26.05 2.81 3.61
N LEU A 535 -26.28 3.98 4.21
CA LEU A 535 -27.59 4.62 4.25
C LEU A 535 -27.52 5.94 3.52
N GLY A 536 -28.52 6.20 2.67
CA GLY A 536 -28.54 7.39 1.84
C GLY A 536 -29.84 8.17 1.94
N VAL A 537 -29.73 9.46 1.65
CA VAL A 537 -30.85 10.36 1.39
C VAL A 537 -30.62 11.05 0.06
N GLY A 538 -31.67 11.24 -0.73
CA GLY A 538 -31.51 11.86 -2.02
C GLY A 538 -32.79 12.45 -2.59
N LEU A 539 -32.66 13.04 -3.76
CA LEU A 539 -33.72 13.66 -4.53
C LEU A 539 -33.55 13.24 -5.99
N GLN A 540 -34.58 12.62 -6.56
CA GLN A 540 -34.61 12.27 -7.98
C GLN A 540 -35.70 13.05 -8.71
N GLY A 541 -35.49 13.33 -9.99
CA GLY A 541 -36.44 14.07 -10.81
C GLY A 541 -36.44 13.60 -12.25
N ARG A 542 -37.59 13.81 -12.90
CA ARG A 542 -37.82 13.55 -14.32
C ARG A 542 -38.62 14.70 -14.91
N TRP A 543 -38.29 15.12 -16.12
CA TRP A 543 -38.99 16.18 -16.84
C TRP A 543 -39.12 15.85 -18.32
N GLN A 544 -40.37 15.81 -18.82
CA GLN A 544 -40.67 15.71 -20.24
C GLN A 544 -40.53 17.07 -20.91
N VAL A 545 -39.39 17.28 -21.57
CA VAL A 545 -39.04 18.53 -22.27
C VAL A 545 -39.64 18.61 -23.67
N ALA A 546 -39.94 17.46 -24.29
CA ALA A 546 -40.65 17.35 -25.56
C ALA A 546 -41.44 16.03 -25.59
N PRO A 547 -42.42 15.85 -26.51
CA PRO A 547 -43.23 14.62 -26.57
C PRO A 547 -42.41 13.33 -26.66
N ALA A 548 -41.26 13.38 -27.35
CA ALA A 548 -40.35 12.26 -27.53
C ALA A 548 -39.10 12.31 -26.63
N THR A 549 -38.92 13.36 -25.81
CA THR A 549 -37.66 13.60 -25.10
C THR A 549 -37.91 13.91 -23.63
N GLU A 550 -37.21 13.18 -22.77
CA GLU A 550 -37.24 13.37 -21.32
C GLU A 550 -35.83 13.51 -20.78
N LEU A 551 -35.69 14.34 -19.76
CA LEU A 551 -34.49 14.47 -18.96
C LEU A 551 -34.78 13.92 -17.57
N PHE A 552 -33.78 13.31 -16.95
CA PHE A 552 -33.87 12.82 -15.58
C PHE A 552 -32.55 13.02 -14.86
N GLY A 553 -32.59 12.96 -13.54
CA GLY A 553 -31.40 12.99 -12.73
C GLY A 553 -31.69 12.82 -11.26
N GLU A 554 -30.64 12.60 -10.49
CA GLU A 554 -30.71 12.48 -9.05
C GLU A 554 -29.43 12.98 -8.38
N ILE A 555 -29.60 13.44 -7.15
CA ILE A 555 -28.51 13.72 -6.23
C ILE A 555 -28.76 12.96 -4.93
N ALA A 556 -27.72 12.38 -4.35
CA ALA A 556 -27.80 11.65 -3.09
C ALA A 556 -26.54 11.87 -2.26
N ARG A 557 -26.71 11.77 -0.94
CA ARG A 557 -25.62 11.65 0.02
C ARG A 557 -25.78 10.35 0.76
N GLU A 558 -24.73 9.54 0.76
CA GLU A 558 -24.64 8.25 1.43
C GLU A 558 -23.64 8.34 2.57
N ARG A 559 -23.92 7.65 3.67
CA ARG A 559 -22.97 7.41 4.77
C ARG A 559 -22.55 5.95 4.76
N GLU A 560 -21.25 5.69 4.69
CA GLU A 560 -20.64 4.38 4.89
C GLU A 560 -20.48 4.12 6.40
N TYR A 561 -20.83 2.92 6.85
CA TYR A 561 -20.70 2.49 8.24
C TYR A 561 -19.61 1.44 8.43
N GLU A 562 -19.07 0.90 7.34
CA GLU A 562 -17.89 0.03 7.33
C GLU A 562 -16.71 0.84 6.75
N ASP A 563 -16.21 1.76 7.58
CA ASP A 563 -15.16 2.75 7.31
C ASP A 563 -13.85 2.45 8.05
N ASP A 564 -13.71 1.26 8.65
CA ASP A 564 -12.45 0.81 9.24
C ASP A 564 -11.39 0.57 8.15
N PRO A 565 -10.09 0.89 8.40
CA PRO A 565 -9.01 0.56 7.49
C PRO A 565 -8.97 -0.94 7.15
N GLY A 566 -8.94 -1.21 5.84
CA GLY A 566 -8.72 -2.56 5.31
C GLY A 566 -7.40 -3.13 5.80
N LYS A 567 -7.30 -4.46 5.78
CA LYS A 567 -6.08 -5.16 6.20
C LYS A 567 -5.76 -6.28 5.24
N VAL A 568 -4.50 -6.35 4.84
CA VAL A 568 -4.00 -7.41 3.95
C VAL A 568 -3.06 -8.30 4.75
N ARG A 569 -3.41 -9.58 4.88
CA ARG A 569 -2.53 -10.60 5.43
C ARG A 569 -1.69 -11.18 4.30
N MET A 570 -0.39 -11.29 4.53
CA MET A 570 0.57 -11.75 3.53
C MET A 570 1.76 -12.46 4.19
N ALA A 571 2.53 -13.20 3.40
CA ALA A 571 3.82 -13.77 3.79
C ALA A 571 4.76 -13.70 2.59
N LEU A 572 6.07 -13.69 2.81
CA LEU A 572 7.02 -13.91 1.71
C LEU A 572 6.87 -15.35 1.23
N THR A 573 6.88 -15.59 -0.09
CA THR A 573 6.82 -16.97 -0.62
C THR A 573 8.03 -17.80 -0.19
N SER A 574 9.17 -17.16 0.07
CA SER A 574 10.39 -17.77 0.58
C SER A 574 10.38 -18.01 2.10
N LEU A 575 9.48 -17.38 2.85
CA LEU A 575 9.32 -17.54 4.31
C LEU A 575 7.82 -17.70 4.68
N PRO A 576 7.15 -18.75 4.18
CA PRO A 576 5.70 -18.87 4.22
C PRO A 576 5.10 -19.08 5.62
N THR A 577 5.94 -19.40 6.62
CA THR A 577 5.53 -19.63 8.01
C THR A 577 5.45 -18.34 8.83
N LEU A 578 6.03 -17.24 8.34
CA LEU A 578 6.00 -15.93 8.96
C LEU A 578 5.03 -15.02 8.21
N ASP A 579 3.74 -15.23 8.44
CA ASP A 579 2.72 -14.33 7.93
C ASP A 579 2.53 -13.11 8.84
N TYR A 580 2.11 -12.01 8.22
CA TYR A 580 1.84 -10.74 8.89
C TYR A 580 0.70 -10.01 8.18
N GLN A 581 0.06 -9.11 8.91
CA GLN A 581 -1.10 -8.34 8.46
C GLN A 581 -0.84 -6.84 8.64
N LEU A 582 -0.95 -6.09 7.56
CA LEU A 582 -0.73 -4.65 7.51
C LEU A 582 -2.00 -3.90 7.07
N GLN A 583 -2.09 -2.63 7.44
CA GLN A 583 -3.19 -1.76 7.02
C GLN A 583 -3.12 -1.44 5.53
N GLY A 584 -4.29 -1.33 4.92
CA GLY A 584 -4.52 -0.95 3.53
C GLY A 584 -5.47 0.25 3.43
N TYR A 585 -6.18 0.33 2.31
CA TYR A 585 -7.18 1.34 2.01
C TYR A 585 -8.25 1.48 3.11
N GLU A 586 -8.59 2.72 3.45
CA GLU A 586 -9.63 3.10 4.40
C GLU A 586 -10.79 3.74 3.62
N PRO A 587 -11.99 3.14 3.62
CA PRO A 587 -13.15 3.73 2.97
C PRO A 587 -13.60 5.02 3.65
N ASP A 588 -13.94 6.03 2.86
CA ASP A 588 -14.52 7.27 3.40
C ASP A 588 -15.91 7.07 4.00
N ASP A 589 -16.22 7.82 5.06
CA ASP A 589 -17.50 7.78 5.77
C ASP A 589 -18.66 8.40 4.96
N ARG A 590 -18.36 9.19 3.92
CA ARG A 590 -19.32 10.04 3.20
C ARG A 590 -19.09 10.01 1.71
N ILE A 591 -20.18 9.78 0.98
CA ILE A 591 -20.16 9.71 -0.49
C ILE A 591 -21.28 10.59 -1.04
N ASP A 592 -20.91 11.57 -1.87
CA ASP A 592 -21.86 12.36 -2.66
C ASP A 592 -22.00 11.76 -4.06
N ARG A 593 -23.24 11.68 -4.53
CA ARG A 593 -23.58 11.00 -5.78
C ARG A 593 -24.51 11.87 -6.63
N LEU A 594 -24.17 12.00 -7.91
CA LEU A 594 -24.92 12.74 -8.91
C LEU A 594 -25.13 11.84 -10.14
N SER A 595 -26.35 11.78 -10.66
CA SER A 595 -26.61 11.21 -11.97
C SER A 595 -27.53 12.11 -12.78
N VAL A 596 -27.26 12.22 -14.08
CA VAL A 596 -28.09 12.93 -15.04
C VAL A 596 -28.21 12.11 -16.32
N GLY A 597 -29.36 12.16 -16.98
CA GLY A 597 -29.57 11.41 -18.20
C GLY A 597 -30.75 11.91 -19.03
N PHE A 598 -30.92 11.27 -20.17
CA PHE A 598 -32.00 11.53 -21.10
C PHE A 598 -32.61 10.24 -21.62
N ARG A 599 -33.88 10.33 -22.02
CA ARG A 599 -34.60 9.31 -22.79
C ARG A 599 -35.17 9.95 -24.04
N GLN A 600 -34.89 9.35 -25.19
CA GLN A 600 -35.36 9.77 -26.50
C GLN A 600 -36.14 8.63 -27.16
N LYS A 601 -37.44 8.80 -27.38
CA LYS A 601 -38.24 7.85 -28.18
C LYS A 601 -37.80 7.95 -29.65
N LEU A 602 -37.46 6.80 -30.23
CA LEU A 602 -37.10 6.65 -31.65
C LEU A 602 -38.27 6.07 -32.45
N ALA A 603 -39.05 5.19 -31.83
CA ALA A 603 -40.30 4.65 -32.34
C ALA A 603 -41.30 4.49 -31.19
N ALA A 604 -42.47 3.89 -31.45
CA ALA A 604 -43.47 3.63 -30.42
C ALA A 604 -42.89 2.80 -29.26
N ASP A 605 -42.18 1.72 -29.62
CA ASP A 605 -41.69 0.73 -28.66
C ASP A 605 -40.16 0.79 -28.47
N LEU A 606 -39.48 1.74 -29.12
CA LEU A 606 -38.01 1.85 -29.13
C LEU A 606 -37.55 3.19 -28.57
N SER A 607 -36.66 3.15 -27.58
CA SER A 607 -36.04 4.35 -26.99
C SER A 607 -34.51 4.26 -26.94
N LEU A 608 -33.85 5.39 -27.15
CA LEU A 608 -32.44 5.62 -26.85
C LEU A 608 -32.33 6.30 -25.49
N ARG A 609 -31.39 5.87 -24.65
CA ARG A 609 -31.11 6.46 -23.35
C ARG A 609 -29.63 6.75 -23.21
N GLY A 610 -29.31 7.79 -22.48
CA GLY A 610 -27.93 8.08 -22.09
C GLY A 610 -27.88 8.63 -20.68
N ALA A 611 -26.86 8.26 -19.92
CA ALA A 611 -26.70 8.74 -18.55
C ALA A 611 -25.22 8.99 -18.23
N TYR A 612 -25.01 9.94 -17.33
CA TYR A 612 -23.74 10.20 -16.66
C TYR A 612 -23.94 10.00 -15.16
N SER A 613 -22.93 9.45 -14.50
CA SER A 613 -22.87 9.26 -13.05
C SER A 613 -21.53 9.77 -12.52
N LEU A 614 -21.59 10.39 -11.35
CA LEU A 614 -20.45 10.86 -10.56
C LEU A 614 -20.67 10.44 -9.12
N ARG A 615 -19.66 9.81 -8.53
CA ARG A 615 -19.52 9.62 -7.08
C ARG A 615 -18.24 10.30 -6.64
N LYS A 616 -18.30 11.00 -5.52
CA LYS A 616 -17.16 11.65 -4.90
C LYS A 616 -17.24 11.44 -3.40
N ALA A 617 -16.23 10.79 -2.84
CA ALA A 617 -15.89 10.88 -1.44
C ALA A 617 -14.67 11.79 -1.26
N ASP A 618 -14.06 11.83 -0.08
CA ASP A 618 -12.92 12.71 0.18
C ASP A 618 -11.69 12.21 -0.62
N ASP A 619 -11.38 10.92 -0.51
CA ASP A 619 -10.22 10.26 -1.10
C ASP A 619 -10.55 9.38 -2.32
N ASP A 620 -11.83 9.24 -2.70
CA ASP A 620 -12.24 8.51 -3.91
C ASP A 620 -13.07 9.36 -4.88
N LYS A 621 -13.02 9.00 -6.17
CA LYS A 621 -13.90 9.53 -7.21
C LYS A 621 -14.17 8.48 -8.26
N GLN A 622 -15.44 8.27 -8.57
CA GLN A 622 -15.87 7.38 -9.64
C GLN A 622 -16.76 8.12 -10.64
N GLN A 623 -16.55 7.86 -11.92
CA GLN A 623 -17.34 8.44 -13.01
C GLN A 623 -17.80 7.35 -13.97
N GLY A 624 -18.97 7.53 -14.58
CA GLY A 624 -19.48 6.62 -15.61
C GLY A 624 -20.35 7.32 -16.63
N VAL A 625 -20.27 6.88 -17.89
CA VAL A 625 -21.13 7.34 -18.99
C VAL A 625 -21.68 6.15 -19.75
N SER A 626 -23.00 6.09 -19.91
CA SER A 626 -23.70 4.98 -20.58
C SER A 626 -24.59 5.45 -21.73
N LEU A 627 -24.76 4.54 -22.69
CA LEU A 627 -25.72 4.64 -23.79
C LEU A 627 -26.47 3.31 -23.87
N ALA A 628 -27.80 3.38 -23.92
CA ALA A 628 -28.66 2.21 -23.92
C ALA A 628 -29.77 2.29 -24.97
N VAL A 629 -30.18 1.13 -25.47
CA VAL A 629 -31.36 0.96 -26.32
C VAL A 629 -32.37 0.11 -25.56
N THR A 630 -33.62 0.56 -25.53
CA THR A 630 -34.71 -0.10 -24.82
C THR A 630 -35.84 -0.45 -25.78
N LEU A 631 -36.39 -1.66 -25.68
CA LEU A 631 -37.47 -2.19 -26.52
C LEU A 631 -38.62 -2.79 -25.69
N ASP A 632 -39.86 -2.45 -26.03
CA ASP A 632 -41.07 -3.04 -25.47
C ASP A 632 -41.64 -4.13 -26.40
N TRP A 633 -42.07 -5.29 -25.85
CA TRP A 633 -42.67 -6.38 -26.63
C TRP A 633 -43.61 -7.30 -25.83
#